data_AF-A0A0D0DKC2-F1
#
_entry.id   AF-A0A0D0DKC2-F1
#
_cell.length_a   1.000
_cell.length_b   1.000
_cell.length_c   1.000
_cell.angle_alpha   90.00
_cell.angle_beta   90.00
_cell.angle_gamma   90.00
#
_symmetry.space_group_name_H-M   'P 1'
#
loop_
_entity.id
_entity.type
_entity.pdbx_description
1 polymer ?
#
loop_
_entity_poly.entity_id
_entity_poly.type
_entity_poly.pdbx_seq_one_letter_code
_entity_poly.pdbx_strand_id
1 'polypeptide(L)'
;KTLISSLIEPYNEYLTETLGKPLSTHETVLSLGCMKNCLHKCMTITCLYFNYFASVTVLSCICFTLPQFIVCYGLFPTAPSQPQIAVSINLLAFY
;
A
#
# COMPACT_ATOMS: atom_id res chain seq x y z
N LYS A 1 -2.06 19.55 -8.67
CA LYS A 1 -1.70 18.81 -7.43
C LYS A 1 -1.24 17.41 -7.85
N THR A 2 0.01 17.04 -7.61
CA THR A 2 0.64 15.83 -8.19
C THR A 2 0.36 14.59 -7.32
N LEU A 3 0.01 13.46 -7.93
CA LEU A 3 -0.34 12.20 -7.23
C LEU A 3 0.76 11.68 -6.30
N ILE A 4 2.03 12.04 -6.56
CA ILE A 4 3.17 11.70 -5.71
C ILE A 4 3.13 12.47 -4.39
N SER A 5 2.72 13.74 -4.39
CA SER A 5 2.68 14.56 -3.18
C SER A 5 1.71 14.02 -2.12
N SER A 6 0.64 13.36 -2.55
CA SER A 6 -0.34 12.74 -1.64
C SER A 6 0.16 11.45 -0.96
N LEU A 7 1.33 10.93 -1.33
CA LEU A 7 1.91 9.71 -0.76
C LEU A 7 2.91 10.00 0.37
N ILE A 8 3.33 11.25 0.54
CA ILE A 8 4.37 11.63 1.51
C ILE A 8 3.94 11.31 2.93
N GLU A 9 2.73 11.72 3.32
CA GLU A 9 2.18 11.46 4.65
C GLU A 9 2.02 9.95 4.93
N PRO A 10 1.32 9.17 4.07
CA PRO A 10 1.24 7.70 4.23
C PRO A 10 2.59 7.00 4.33
N TYR A 11 3.58 7.46 3.56
CA TYR A 11 4.92 6.88 3.57
C TYR A 11 5.63 7.14 4.90
N ASN A 12 5.55 8.37 5.41
CA ASN A 12 6.14 8.72 6.69
C ASN A 12 5.48 7.96 7.84
N GLU A 13 4.14 7.84 7.84
CA GLU A 13 3.40 7.03 8.82
C GLU A 13 3.90 5.58 8.81
N TYR A 14 3.95 4.95 7.64
CA TYR A 14 4.48 3.60 7.48
C TYR A 14 5.90 3.46 8.05
N LEU A 15 6.80 4.40 7.75
CA LEU A 15 8.16 4.38 8.29
C LEU A 15 8.15 4.48 9.81
N THR A 16 7.40 5.41 10.39
CA THR A 16 7.33 5.56 11.85
C THR A 16 6.79 4.31 12.54
N GLU A 17 5.83 3.62 11.93
CA GLU A 17 5.25 2.40 12.47
C GLU A 17 6.19 1.19 12.36
N THR A 18 7.04 1.15 11.35
CA THR A 18 7.90 -0.02 11.06
C THR A 18 9.36 0.15 11.44
N LEU A 19 9.79 1.37 11.78
CA LEU A 19 11.17 1.65 12.16
C LEU A 19 11.62 0.79 13.35
N GLY A 20 12.69 0.04 13.14
CA GLY A 20 13.26 -0.84 14.17
C GLY A 20 12.43 -2.07 14.51
N LYS A 21 11.34 -2.35 13.77
CA LYS A 21 10.50 -3.55 13.96
C LYS A 21 10.87 -4.63 12.94
N PRO A 22 10.68 -5.92 13.27
CA PRO A 22 10.79 -6.99 12.29
C PRO A 22 9.78 -6.80 11.16
N LEU A 23 10.14 -7.27 9.96
CA LEU A 23 9.22 -7.30 8.84
C LEU A 23 8.01 -8.18 9.20
N SER A 24 6.82 -7.59 9.17
CA SER A 24 5.57 -8.32 9.35
C SER A 24 5.36 -9.31 8.22
N THR A 25 4.67 -10.42 8.50
CA THR A 25 4.16 -11.32 7.47
C THR A 25 3.19 -10.56 6.56
N HIS A 26 3.41 -10.64 5.25
CA HIS A 26 2.60 -9.94 4.27
C HIS A 26 1.17 -10.49 4.25
N GLU A 27 0.19 -9.60 4.41
CA GLU A 27 -1.23 -9.95 4.39
C GLU A 27 -1.75 -10.09 2.95
N THR A 28 -2.54 -11.14 2.69
CA THR A 28 -3.18 -11.38 1.39
C THR A 28 -4.37 -10.43 1.15
N VAL A 29 -4.95 -9.89 2.22
CA VAL A 29 -6.07 -8.94 2.18
C VAL A 29 -5.69 -7.72 3.00
N LEU A 30 -5.71 -6.55 2.37
CA LEU A 30 -5.40 -5.28 3.02
C LEU A 30 -6.71 -4.52 3.25
N SER A 31 -6.98 -4.15 4.51
CA SER A 31 -8.20 -3.47 4.94
C SER A 31 -7.92 -2.44 6.04
N LEU A 32 -8.07 -1.16 5.73
CA LEU A 32 -7.93 -0.08 6.69
C LEU A 32 -9.30 0.25 7.28
N GLY A 33 -9.36 0.61 8.56
CA GLY A 33 -10.60 1.04 9.19
C GLY A 33 -11.20 2.25 8.46
N CYS A 34 -12.32 2.07 7.76
CA CYS A 34 -13.11 3.19 7.23
C CYS A 34 -14.16 3.64 8.24
N MET A 35 -14.68 4.86 8.06
CA MET A 35 -15.88 5.33 8.76
C MET A 35 -17.09 4.42 8.49
N LYS A 36 -18.07 4.40 9.40
CA LYS A 36 -19.29 3.58 9.25
C LYS A 36 -20.03 3.96 7.95
N ASN A 37 -20.54 2.96 7.20
CA ASN A 37 -21.25 3.09 5.92
C ASN A 37 -20.44 3.62 4.72
N CYS A 38 -19.16 3.33 4.69
CA CYS A 38 -18.26 3.69 3.60
C CYS A 38 -18.39 2.74 2.40
N LEU A 39 -18.49 3.28 1.18
CA LEU A 39 -18.52 2.47 -0.04
C LEU A 39 -17.11 1.91 -0.30
N HIS A 40 -17.01 0.58 -0.36
CA HIS A 40 -15.75 -0.11 -0.61
C HIS A 40 -15.63 -0.53 -2.08
N LYS A 41 -14.42 -0.41 -2.61
CA LYS A 41 -14.02 -0.96 -3.90
C LYS A 41 -12.93 -2.00 -3.66
N CYS A 42 -13.23 -3.24 -4.03
CA CYS A 42 -12.25 -4.31 -4.04
C CYS A 42 -11.42 -4.23 -5.31
N MET A 43 -10.10 -4.38 -5.18
CA MET A 43 -9.21 -4.53 -6.31
C MET A 43 -8.09 -5.49 -5.97
N THR A 44 -7.70 -6.34 -6.92
CA THR A 44 -6.55 -7.21 -6.77
C THR A 44 -5.35 -6.58 -7.48
N ILE A 45 -4.20 -6.57 -6.80
CA ILE A 45 -2.93 -6.08 -7.34
C ILE A 45 -1.85 -7.14 -7.18
N THR A 46 -0.87 -7.12 -8.06
CA THR A 46 0.33 -7.94 -7.95
C THR A 46 1.40 -7.19 -7.17
N CYS A 47 1.83 -7.76 -6.05
CA CYS A 47 2.87 -7.19 -5.20
C CYS A 47 4.20 -7.91 -5.43
N LEU A 48 5.26 -7.13 -5.59
CA LEU A 48 6.64 -7.60 -5.68
C LEU A 48 7.28 -7.48 -4.31
N TYR A 49 7.60 -8.62 -3.71
CA TYR A 49 8.38 -8.72 -2.49
C TYR A 49 9.80 -9.18 -2.80
N PHE A 50 10.64 -9.27 -1.78
CA PHE A 50 12.06 -9.57 -1.96
C PHE A 50 12.33 -10.91 -2.66
N ASN A 51 11.57 -11.95 -2.33
CA ASN A 51 11.81 -13.32 -2.79
C ASN A 51 10.61 -13.96 -3.52
N TYR A 52 9.48 -13.24 -3.68
CA TYR A 52 8.29 -13.77 -4.33
C TYR A 52 7.34 -12.67 -4.82
N PHE A 53 6.38 -13.08 -5.64
CA PHE A 53 5.26 -12.27 -6.08
C PHE A 53 3.98 -12.78 -5.42
N ALA A 54 3.07 -11.88 -5.03
CA ALA A 54 1.75 -12.29 -4.53
C ALA A 54 0.64 -11.44 -5.11
N SER A 55 -0.54 -12.04 -5.25
CA SER A 55 -1.77 -11.30 -5.55
C SER A 55 -2.42 -10.89 -4.23
N VAL A 56 -2.55 -9.58 -4.02
CA VAL A 56 -3.10 -8.99 -2.79
C VAL A 56 -4.42 -8.32 -3.12
N THR A 57 -5.44 -8.60 -2.32
CA THR A 57 -6.75 -7.95 -2.46
C THR A 57 -6.81 -6.73 -1.56
N VAL A 58 -7.04 -5.58 -2.16
CA VAL A 58 -7.15 -4.29 -1.49
C VAL A 58 -8.61 -3.90 -1.37
N LEU A 59 -9.06 -3.73 -0.14
CA LEU A 59 -10.37 -3.16 0.18
C LEU A 59 -10.23 -1.64 0.34
N SER A 60 -10.23 -0.95 -0.80
CA SER A 60 -10.14 0.51 -0.82
C SER A 60 -11.50 1.15 -0.56
N CYS A 61 -11.49 2.40 -0.10
CA CYS A 61 -12.70 3.13 0.25
C CYS A 61 -12.58 4.58 -0.21
N ILE A 62 -13.67 5.36 -0.20
CA ILE A 62 -13.63 6.75 -0.68
C ILE A 62 -12.76 7.68 0.19
N CYS A 63 -12.39 7.27 1.40
CA CYS A 63 -11.57 8.07 2.31
C CYS A 63 -10.09 8.10 1.90
N PHE A 64 -9.62 7.09 1.15
CA PHE A 64 -8.23 6.98 0.75
C PHE A 64 -8.13 6.57 -0.72
N THR A 65 -7.23 7.23 -1.45
CA THR A 65 -6.90 6.75 -2.80
C THR A 65 -6.14 5.43 -2.71
N LEU A 66 -6.30 4.58 -3.72
CA LEU A 66 -5.60 3.29 -3.75
C LEU A 66 -4.06 3.43 -3.60
N PRO A 67 -3.37 4.36 -4.28
CA PRO A 67 -1.95 4.61 -4.06
C PRO A 67 -1.59 4.92 -2.60
N GLN A 68 -2.39 5.74 -1.90
CA GLN A 68 -2.16 6.05 -0.49
C GLN A 68 -2.33 4.80 0.38
N PHE A 69 -3.41 4.06 0.11
CA PHE A 69 -3.76 2.88 0.89
C PHE A 69 -2.65 1.84 0.86
N ILE A 70 -2.11 1.50 -0.33
CA ILE A 70 -1.07 0.48 -0.42
C ILE A 70 0.27 0.94 0.18
N VAL A 71 0.54 2.25 0.18
CA VAL A 71 1.73 2.82 0.84
C VAL A 71 1.65 2.64 2.36
N CYS A 72 0.47 2.80 2.98
CA CYS A 72 0.27 2.51 4.41
C CYS A 72 0.63 1.05 4.75
N TYR A 73 0.53 0.13 3.79
CA TYR A 73 0.89 -1.28 3.96
C TYR A 73 2.31 -1.63 3.48
N GLY A 74 3.16 -0.63 3.23
CA GLY A 74 4.55 -0.87 2.83
C GLY A 74 4.73 -1.21 1.35
N LEU A 75 3.76 -0.86 0.50
CA LEU A 75 3.80 -1.13 -0.94
C LEU A 75 3.77 0.18 -1.73
N PHE A 76 4.73 0.36 -2.62
CA PHE A 76 4.82 1.52 -3.50
C PHE A 76 4.18 1.22 -4.86
N PRO A 77 3.23 2.05 -5.35
CA PRO A 77 2.61 1.85 -6.66
C PRO A 77 3.62 2.03 -7.79
N THR A 78 3.58 1.15 -8.79
CA THR A 78 4.38 1.30 -10.02
C THR A 78 3.74 2.26 -11.04
N ALA A 79 2.43 2.53 -10.91
CA ALA A 79 1.69 3.46 -11.75
C ALA A 79 0.76 4.33 -10.88
N PRO A 80 0.69 5.65 -11.11
CA PRO A 80 0.00 6.56 -10.21
C PRO A 80 -1.54 6.50 -10.34
N SER A 81 -2.07 6.15 -11.52
CA SER A 81 -3.52 6.23 -11.80
C SER A 81 -4.26 4.91 -11.63
N GLN A 82 -3.59 3.79 -11.93
CA GLN A 82 -4.18 2.45 -11.87
C GLN A 82 -3.10 1.40 -11.60
N PRO A 83 -2.55 1.36 -10.38
CA PRO A 83 -1.52 0.39 -10.04
C PRO A 83 -2.13 -1.01 -10.07
N GLN A 84 -1.81 -1.78 -11.11
CA GLN A 84 -2.00 -3.24 -11.11
C GLN A 84 -0.83 -3.94 -10.44
N ILE A 85 0.29 -3.23 -10.28
CA ILE A 85 1.53 -3.71 -9.72
C ILE A 85 2.01 -2.74 -8.64
N ALA A 86 2.46 -3.28 -7.51
CA ALA A 86 3.12 -2.54 -6.44
C ALA A 86 4.40 -3.26 -5.99
N VAL A 87 5.37 -2.50 -5.49
CA VAL A 87 6.66 -3.02 -5.05
C VAL A 87 6.82 -2.76 -3.56
N SER A 88 7.31 -3.73 -2.80
CA SER A 88 7.61 -3.52 -1.39
C SER A 88 8.57 -2.34 -1.19
N ILE A 89 8.22 -1.42 -0.29
CA ILE A 89 9.06 -0.29 0.10
C ILE A 89 10.38 -0.80 0.69
N ASN A 90 10.34 -1.89 1.46
CA ASN A 90 11.54 -2.50 2.02
C ASN A 90 12.45 -3.04 0.92
N LEU A 91 11.89 -3.66 -0.13
CA LEU A 91 12.66 -4.08 -1.30
C LEU A 91 13.31 -2.87 -1.99
N LEU A 92 12.57 -1.77 -2.17
CA LEU A 92 13.11 -0.55 -2.76
C LEU A 92 14.24 0.06 -1.92
N ALA A 93 14.15 0.00 -0.58
CA ALA A 93 15.17 0.56 0.31
C ALA A 93 16.52 -0.19 0.26
N PHE A 94 16.58 -1.38 -0.33
CA PHE A 94 17.83 -2.11 -0.56
C PHE A 94 18.61 -1.62 -1.80
N TYR A 95 18.02 -0.79 -2.66
CA TYR A 95 18.60 -0.28 -3.90
C TYR A 95 18.66 1.24 -3.93
#